data_AF-A0A534A9E6-F1
#
_entry.id   AF-A0A534A9E6-F1
#
_cell.length_a   1.000
_cell.length_b   1.000
_cell.length_c   1.000
_cell.angle_alpha   90.00
_cell.angle_beta   90.00
_cell.angle_gamma   90.00
#
_symmetry.space_group_name_H-M   'P 1'
#
loop_
_entity.id
_entity.type
_entity.pdbx_description
1 polymer ?
#
loop_
_entity_poly.entity_id
_entity_poly.type
_entity_poly.pdbx_seq_one_letter_code
_entity_poly.pdbx_strand_id
1 'polypeptide(L)'
;MSDAAPVAVSILDREFLVACTPEERPGLIAAAAYLDGKMREVRGNTRTQGVDRIAVMAGLNIAHELMQARARGDVDGAALAQQVQALRAKLDGALATPLK
;
A
#
# COMPACT_ATOMS: atom_id res chain seq x y z
N MET A 1 -11.16 -21.22 -17.80
CA MET A 1 -11.75 -19.89 -18.06
C MET A 1 -12.32 -19.43 -16.73
N SER A 2 -11.61 -18.54 -16.05
CA SER A 2 -11.94 -18.13 -14.68
C SER A 2 -13.22 -17.30 -14.71
N ASP A 3 -14.27 -17.79 -14.06
CA ASP A 3 -15.58 -17.17 -14.03
C ASP A 3 -15.49 -15.90 -13.17
N ALA A 4 -15.44 -14.73 -13.83
CA ALA A 4 -15.35 -13.45 -13.17
C ALA A 4 -16.74 -13.06 -12.63
N ALA A 5 -17.01 -13.44 -11.38
CA ALA A 5 -18.25 -13.06 -10.72
C ALA A 5 -18.18 -11.59 -10.25
N PRO A 6 -19.17 -10.75 -10.59
CA PRO A 6 -19.20 -9.37 -10.09
C PRO A 6 -19.37 -9.36 -8.57
N VAL A 7 -18.55 -8.56 -7.89
CA VAL A 7 -18.60 -8.37 -6.44
C VAL A 7 -19.16 -6.99 -6.14
N ALA A 8 -20.20 -6.95 -5.31
CA ALA A 8 -20.77 -5.73 -4.78
C ALA A 8 -19.92 -5.21 -3.61
N VAL A 9 -19.51 -3.95 -3.69
CA VAL A 9 -18.80 -3.24 -2.62
C VAL A 9 -19.52 -1.92 -2.32
N SER A 10 -19.57 -1.54 -1.04
CA SER A 10 -20.17 -0.27 -0.61
C SER A 10 -19.07 0.72 -0.25
N ILE A 11 -19.10 1.91 -0.87
CA ILE A 11 -18.14 3.00 -0.66
C ILE A 11 -18.93 4.30 -0.52
N LEU A 12 -18.75 5.00 0.60
CA LEU A 12 -19.40 6.25 0.96
C LEU A 12 -20.93 6.20 0.75
N ASP A 13 -21.54 5.14 1.28
CA ASP A 13 -23.00 4.92 1.23
C ASP A 13 -23.56 4.68 -0.19
N ARG A 14 -22.67 4.38 -1.16
CA ARG A 14 -23.02 4.00 -2.55
C ARG A 14 -22.54 2.59 -2.84
N GLU A 15 -23.30 1.85 -3.63
CA GLU A 15 -22.97 0.48 -4.04
C GLU A 15 -22.33 0.46 -5.42
N PHE A 16 -21.24 -0.31 -5.57
CA PHE A 16 -20.51 -0.49 -6.81
C PHE A 16 -20.34 -1.97 -7.11
N LEU A 17 -20.58 -2.34 -8.36
CA LEU A 17 -20.34 -3.69 -8.87
C LEU A 17 -19.01 -3.69 -9.62
N VAL A 18 -18.06 -4.48 -9.14
CA VAL A 18 -16.73 -4.61 -9.75
C VAL A 18 -16.52 -6.06 -10.15
N ALA A 19 -16.15 -6.27 -11.41
CA ALA A 19 -15.76 -7.59 -11.88
C ALA A 19 -14.42 -7.96 -11.25
N CYS A 20 -14.37 -9.06 -10.50
CA CYS A 20 -13.12 -9.59 -9.97
C CYS A 20 -13.12 -11.11 -10.04
N THR A 21 -11.92 -11.69 -10.02
CA THR A 21 -11.79 -13.15 -9.85
C THR A 21 -12.03 -13.53 -8.38
N PRO A 22 -12.35 -14.81 -8.08
CA PRO A 22 -12.53 -15.27 -6.70
C PRO A 22 -11.30 -15.06 -5.80
N GLU A 23 -10.10 -15.10 -6.39
CA GLU A 23 -8.80 -14.94 -5.72
C GLU A 23 -8.56 -13.48 -5.29
N GLU A 24 -9.01 -12.52 -6.09
CA GLU A 24 -8.82 -11.08 -5.84
C GLU A 24 -9.93 -10.48 -4.96
N ARG A 25 -11.07 -11.16 -4.86
CA ARG A 25 -12.23 -10.74 -4.05
C ARG A 25 -11.86 -10.23 -2.64
N PRO A 26 -11.08 -10.95 -1.81
CA PRO A 26 -10.72 -10.45 -0.48
C PRO A 26 -9.90 -9.16 -0.53
N GLY A 27 -8.98 -9.04 -1.49
CA GLY A 27 -8.18 -7.84 -1.70
C GLY A 27 -9.02 -6.64 -2.13
N LEU A 28 -9.99 -6.86 -3.03
CA LEU A 28 -10.93 -5.84 -3.48
C LEU A 28 -11.81 -5.33 -2.33
N ILE A 29 -12.34 -6.23 -1.49
CA ILE A 29 -13.16 -5.86 -0.33
C ILE A 29 -12.35 -5.03 0.65
N ALA A 30 -11.10 -5.43 0.93
CA ALA A 30 -10.21 -4.66 1.79
C ALA A 30 -9.89 -3.28 1.20
N ALA A 31 -9.63 -3.19 -0.11
CA ALA A 31 -9.38 -1.93 -0.80
C ALA A 31 -10.61 -1.00 -0.77
N ALA A 32 -11.81 -1.53 -0.98
CA ALA A 32 -13.05 -0.77 -0.90
C ALA A 32 -13.30 -0.22 0.51
N ALA A 33 -13.08 -1.03 1.55
CA ALA A 33 -13.18 -0.60 2.94
C ALA A 33 -12.15 0.49 3.28
N TYR A 34 -10.93 0.36 2.77
CA TYR A 34 -9.89 1.39 2.94
C TYR A 34 -10.27 2.71 2.29
N LEU A 35 -10.77 2.66 1.05
CA LEU A 35 -11.24 3.83 0.32
C LEU A 35 -12.42 4.51 1.03
N ASP A 36 -13.41 3.74 1.51
CA ASP A 36 -14.55 4.27 2.28
C ASP A 36 -14.06 5.04 3.52
N GLY A 37 -13.14 4.46 4.29
CA GLY A 37 -12.53 5.11 5.45
C GLY A 37 -11.87 6.44 5.09
N LYS A 38 -11.04 6.46 4.05
CA LYS A 38 -10.37 7.69 3.58
C LYS A 38 -11.35 8.75 3.07
N MET A 39 -12.41 8.34 2.36
CA MET A 39 -13.45 9.27 1.92
C MET A 39 -14.23 9.86 3.10
N ARG A 40 -14.52 9.07 4.15
CA ARG A 40 -15.16 9.57 5.37
C ARG A 40 -14.27 10.53 6.16
N GLU A 41 -12.96 10.27 6.23
CA GLU A 41 -11.97 11.17 6.84
C GLU A 41 -11.94 12.53 6.13
N VAL A 42 -11.83 12.52 4.79
CA VAL A 42 -11.83 13.74 3.97
C VAL A 42 -13.15 14.51 4.12
N ARG A 43 -14.28 13.79 4.17
CA ARG A 43 -15.62 14.39 4.40
C ARG A 43 -15.69 15.07 5.77
N GLY A 44 -15.17 14.45 6.83
CA GLY A 44 -15.14 15.01 8.18
C GLY A 44 -14.36 16.32 8.26
N ASN A 45 -13.27 16.43 7.50
CA ASN A 45 -12.40 17.60 7.50
C ASN A 45 -12.97 18.80 6.69
N THR A 46 -13.97 18.57 5.82
CA THR A 46 -14.54 19.64 4.97
C THR A 46 -16.01 19.40 4.62
N ARG A 47 -16.90 20.03 5.39
CA ARG A 47 -18.36 19.80 5.40
C ARG A 47 -19.10 20.11 4.09
N THR A 48 -18.49 20.85 3.15
CA THR A 48 -19.15 21.41 1.95
C THR A 48 -18.65 20.86 0.61
N GLN A 49 -17.91 19.75 0.59
CA GLN A 49 -17.44 19.15 -0.66
C GLN A 49 -18.43 18.14 -1.25
N GLY A 50 -18.59 18.16 -2.58
CA GLY A 50 -19.31 17.12 -3.31
C GLY A 50 -18.58 15.77 -3.29
N VAL A 51 -19.34 14.68 -3.42
CA VAL A 51 -18.82 13.30 -3.36
C VAL A 51 -17.69 13.04 -4.36
N ASP A 52 -17.77 13.60 -5.57
CA ASP A 52 -16.74 13.41 -6.60
C ASP A 52 -15.40 14.02 -6.17
N ARG A 53 -15.42 15.18 -5.53
CA ARG A 53 -14.21 15.83 -5.02
C ARG A 53 -13.63 15.07 -3.84
N ILE A 54 -14.48 14.54 -2.95
CA ILE A 54 -14.06 13.68 -1.84
C ILE A 54 -13.35 12.43 -2.38
N ALA A 55 -13.91 11.79 -3.42
CA ALA A 55 -13.32 10.62 -4.06
C ALA A 55 -11.93 10.92 -4.64
N VAL A 56 -11.79 12.03 -5.37
CA VAL A 56 -10.51 12.47 -5.94
C VAL A 56 -9.47 12.75 -4.85
N MET A 57 -9.86 13.46 -3.79
CA MET A 57 -8.95 13.78 -2.68
C MET A 57 -8.54 12.53 -1.89
N ALA A 58 -9.47 11.62 -1.62
CA ALA A 58 -9.17 10.34 -0.99
C ALA A 58 -8.22 9.50 -1.86
N GLY A 59 -8.49 9.39 -3.16
CA GLY A 59 -7.62 8.70 -4.11
C GLY A 59 -6.21 9.30 -4.17
N LEU A 60 -6.09 10.63 -4.16
CA LEU A 60 -4.80 11.31 -4.15
C LEU A 60 -4.02 11.03 -2.85
N ASN A 61 -4.69 11.06 -1.70
CA ASN A 61 -4.06 10.74 -0.41
C ASN A 61 -3.54 9.30 -0.37
N ILE A 62 -4.34 8.33 -0.85
CA ILE A 62 -3.95 6.92 -0.92
C ILE A 62 -2.75 6.74 -1.86
N ALA A 63 -2.77 7.36 -3.04
CA ALA A 63 -1.65 7.32 -3.97
C ALA A 63 -0.38 7.92 -3.35
N HIS A 64 -0.52 9.02 -2.61
CA HIS A 64 0.60 9.66 -1.92
C HIS A 64 1.20 8.77 -0.83
N GLU A 65 0.36 8.13 0.00
CA GLU A 65 0.78 7.17 1.02
C GLU A 65 1.53 5.98 0.40
N LEU A 66 1.03 5.43 -0.72
CA LEU A 66 1.69 4.35 -1.44
C LEU A 66 3.08 4.76 -1.95
N MET A 67 3.18 5.96 -2.53
CA MET A 67 4.46 6.48 -3.03
C MET A 67 5.46 6.72 -1.90
N GLN A 68 5.00 7.23 -0.74
CA GLN A 68 5.84 7.37 0.45
C GLN A 68 6.31 6.01 0.98
N ALA A 69 5.42 5.02 1.05
CA ALA A 69 5.76 3.68 1.53
C ALA A 69 6.81 3.00 0.64
N ARG A 70 6.70 3.14 -0.69
CA ARG A 70 7.71 2.65 -1.64
C ARG A 70 9.05 3.33 -1.46
N ALA A 71 9.06 4.67 -1.35
CA ALA A 71 10.29 5.43 -1.14
C ALA A 71 10.99 5.04 0.17
N ARG A 72 10.24 4.79 1.26
CA ARG A 72 10.80 4.29 2.52
C ARG A 72 11.39 2.88 2.37
N GLY A 73 10.68 1.97 1.70
CA GLY A 73 11.16 0.61 1.44
C GLY A 73 12.47 0.58 0.65
N ASP A 74 12.63 1.46 -0.34
CA ASP A 74 13.88 1.58 -1.10
C ASP A 74 15.05 2.06 -0.23
N VAL A 75 14.81 3.04 0.65
CA VAL A 75 15.81 3.54 1.61
C VAL A 75 16.20 2.46 2.60
N ASP A 76 15.23 1.76 3.18
CA ASP A 76 15.47 0.69 4.15
C ASP A 76 16.21 -0.49 3.50
N GLY A 77 15.87 -0.84 2.25
CA GLY A 77 16.57 -1.86 1.47
C GLY A 77 18.02 -1.50 1.19
N ALA A 78 18.30 -0.25 0.83
CA ALA A 78 19.66 0.23 0.62
C ALA A 78 20.48 0.22 1.93
N ALA A 79 19.89 0.66 3.05
CA ALA A 79 20.54 0.62 4.35
C ALA A 79 20.84 -0.81 4.81
N LEU A 80 19.90 -1.75 4.60
CA LEU A 80 20.11 -3.16 4.90
C LEU A 80 21.24 -3.77 4.05
N ALA A 81 21.27 -3.45 2.75
CA ALA A 81 22.33 -3.92 1.86
C ALA A 81 23.72 -3.42 2.32
N GLN A 82 23.82 -2.15 2.74
CA GLN A 82 25.06 -1.59 3.31
C GLN A 82 25.47 -2.30 4.60
N GLN A 83 24.54 -2.59 5.50
CA GLN A 83 24.84 -3.32 6.74
C GLN A 83 25.32 -4.75 6.46
N VAL A 84 24.67 -5.45 5.53
CA VAL A 84 25.09 -6.80 5.10
C VAL A 84 26.50 -6.75 4.50
N GLN A 85 26.80 -5.75 3.67
CA GLN A 85 28.14 -5.58 3.10
C GLN A 85 29.20 -5.29 4.17
N ALA A 86 28.88 -4.45 5.15
CA ALA A 86 29.78 -4.16 6.27
C ALA A 86 30.04 -5.39 7.14
N LEU A 87 29.01 -6.22 7.40
CA LEU A 87 29.16 -7.49 8.11
C LEU A 87 30.03 -8.48 7.35
N ARG A 88 29.85 -8.59 6.02
CA ARG A 88 30.72 -9.41 5.17
C ARG A 88 32.18 -8.95 5.24
N ALA A 89 32.43 -7.65 5.10
CA ALA A 89 33.79 -7.10 5.18
C ALA A 89 34.45 -7.37 6.55
N LYS A 90 33.69 -7.31 7.65
CA LYS A 90 34.19 -7.66 8.98
C LYS A 90 34.52 -9.16 9.09
N LEU A 91 33.67 -10.02 8.54
CA LEU A 91 33.91 -11.47 8.52
C LEU A 91 35.18 -11.79 7.71
N ASP A 92 35.31 -11.20 6.52
CA ASP A 92 36.49 -11.37 5.66
C ASP A 92 37.76 -10.88 6.36
N GLY A 93 37.71 -9.74 7.05
CA GLY A 93 38.85 -9.24 7.84
C GLY A 93 39.24 -10.16 9.01
N ALA A 94 38.26 -10.72 9.72
CA ALA A 94 38.52 -11.67 10.81
C ALA A 94 39.11 -12.99 10.29
N LEU A 95 38.63 -13.49 9.15
CA LEU A 95 39.12 -14.71 8.50
C LEU A 95 40.50 -14.52 7.85
N ALA A 96 40.81 -13.31 7.37
CA ALA A 96 42.12 -12.97 6.83
C ALA A 96 43.21 -12.78 7.89
N THR A 97 42.84 -12.74 9.18
CA THR A 97 43.81 -12.70 10.28
C THR A 97 44.26 -14.13 10.58
N PRO A 98 45.47 -14.56 10.21
CA PRO A 98 45.91 -15.92 10.45
C PRO A 98 45.97 -16.18 11.96
N LEU A 99 45.24 -17.20 12.41
CA LEU A 99 45.39 -17.78 13.75
C LEU A 99 46.86 -18.18 13.93
N LYS A 100 47.56 -17.51 14.84
CA LYS A 100 48.87 -17.91 15.36
C LYS A 100 48.70 -18.91 16.48
#